data_AF-A0A0F9B8W4-F1
#
_entry.id   AF-A0A0F9B8W4-F1
#
_cell.length_a   1.000
_cell.length_b   1.000
_cell.length_c   1.000
_cell.angle_alpha   90.00
_cell.angle_beta   90.00
_cell.angle_gamma   90.00
#
_symmetry.space_group_name_H-M   'P 1'
#
loop_
_entity.id
_entity.type
_entity.pdbx_description
1 polymer ?
#
loop_
_entity_poly.entity_id
_entity_poly.type
_entity_poly.pdbx_seq_one_letter_code
_entity_poly.pdbx_strand_id
1 'polypeptide(L)'
;MSDGSLSQEEIDALLSGADDLGASIATDEGLGGFDTGPAAGGVDLSEGEKKEILALSEEIGQSMGSTLSTITDKTAQITNPKLEIIDKAGFTSQISGKTVQISADYTEGIIGAH
;
A
#
# COMPACT_ATOMS: atom_id res chain seq x y z
N MET A 1 -4.01 43.27 15.30
CA MET A 1 -3.22 42.56 14.28
C MET A 1 -1.79 42.59 14.79
N SER A 2 -1.38 41.53 15.50
CA SER A 2 0.02 41.35 15.92
C SER A 2 0.73 40.71 14.73
N ASP A 3 1.78 41.39 14.30
CA ASP A 3 2.58 41.12 13.11
C ASP A 3 3.19 39.71 13.18
N GLY A 4 3.09 38.96 12.08
CA GLY A 4 3.49 37.57 11.96
C GLY A 4 4.99 37.38 11.74
N SER A 5 5.83 38.15 12.44
CA SER A 5 7.29 37.97 12.38
C SER A 5 7.71 36.93 13.40
N LEU A 6 8.16 35.77 12.93
CA LEU A 6 8.86 34.79 13.76
C LEU A 6 10.04 35.46 14.46
N SER A 7 10.28 35.07 15.71
CA SER A 7 11.47 35.51 16.44
C SER A 7 12.73 34.90 15.81
N GLN A 8 13.87 35.58 15.93
CA GLN A 8 15.13 35.08 15.37
C GLN A 8 15.52 33.71 15.94
N GLU A 9 15.12 33.43 17.17
CA GLU A 9 15.31 32.13 17.83
C GLU A 9 14.50 31.01 17.15
N GLU A 10 13.30 31.32 16.64
CA GLU A 10 12.48 30.37 15.86
C GLU A 10 13.04 30.16 14.43
N ILE A 11 13.63 31.21 13.84
CA ILE A 11 14.29 31.12 12.52
C ILE A 11 15.54 30.23 12.62
N ASP A 12 16.35 30.39 13.67
CA ASP A 12 17.54 29.56 13.89
C ASP A 12 17.18 28.09 14.14
N ALA A 13 16.07 27.81 14.83
CA ALA A 13 15.57 26.45 15.03
C ALA A 13 15.12 25.80 13.71
N LEU A 14 14.46 26.55 12.82
CA LEU A 14 14.06 26.07 11.50
C LEU A 14 15.28 25.87 10.58
N LEU A 15 16.27 26.76 10.64
CA LEU A 15 17.48 26.67 9.82
C LEU A 15 18.36 25.49 10.23
N SER A 16 18.53 25.27 11.54
CA SER A 16 19.27 24.12 12.08
C SER A 16 18.55 22.79 11.81
N GLY A 17 17.22 22.76 11.91
CA GLY A 17 16.42 21.57 11.57
C GLY A 17 16.42 21.23 10.08
N ALA A 18 16.59 22.21 9.19
CA ALA A 18 16.72 22.00 7.76
C ALA A 18 18.13 21.52 7.34
N ASP A 19 19.16 21.91 8.09
CA ASP A 19 20.55 21.51 7.80
C ASP A 19 20.78 20.00 8.07
N ASP A 20 20.08 19.43 9.05
CA ASP A 20 20.07 17.97 9.31
C ASP A 20 19.42 17.17 8.16
N LEU A 21 18.50 17.79 7.41
CA LEU A 21 17.90 17.20 6.21
C LEU A 21 18.75 17.44 4.95
N GLY A 22 19.50 18.55 4.91
CA GLY A 22 20.36 18.98 3.80
C GLY A 22 21.65 18.16 3.62
N ALA A 23 22.18 17.55 4.68
CA ALA A 23 23.33 16.64 4.59
C ALA A 23 23.01 15.29 3.90
N SER A 24 21.73 15.02 3.61
CA SER A 24 21.28 13.86 2.83
C SER A 24 20.97 14.16 1.35
N ILE A 25 20.98 15.44 0.92
CA ILE A 25 20.57 15.85 -0.43
C ILE A 25 21.50 16.91 -1.03
N ALA A 26 22.80 16.63 -1.15
CA ALA A 26 23.67 17.43 -2.03
C ALA A 26 24.96 16.72 -2.46
N THR A 27 24.85 15.72 -3.34
CA THR A 27 25.78 15.54 -4.47
C THR A 27 25.05 14.81 -5.60
N ASP A 28 24.42 15.58 -6.49
CA ASP A 28 24.07 15.15 -7.85
C ASP A 28 25.19 15.62 -8.79
N GLU A 29 26.10 14.71 -9.13
CA GLU A 29 26.83 14.70 -10.40
C GLU A 29 26.97 13.22 -10.83
N GLY A 30 25.88 12.66 -11.36
CA GLY A 30 25.85 11.26 -11.77
C GLY A 30 24.46 10.74 -12.13
N LEU A 31 23.75 11.44 -13.02
CA LEU A 31 22.46 11.03 -13.56
C LEU A 31 22.61 9.78 -14.46
N GLY A 32 22.65 8.61 -13.86
CA GLY A 32 22.81 7.33 -14.54
C GLY A 32 22.97 6.18 -13.56
N GLY A 33 21.92 5.91 -12.78
CA GLY A 33 21.95 4.82 -11.80
C GLY A 33 20.69 4.78 -10.95
N PHE A 34 19.52 4.58 -11.58
CA PHE A 34 18.58 3.69 -10.91
C PHE A 34 19.30 2.35 -10.89
N ASP A 35 19.78 1.96 -9.72
CA ASP A 35 20.16 0.58 -9.47
C ASP A 35 18.89 -0.26 -9.64
N THR A 36 18.62 -0.63 -10.89
CA THR A 36 17.72 -1.72 -11.26
C THR A 36 18.49 -3.04 -11.22
N GLY A 37 19.37 -3.21 -10.24
CA GLY A 37 19.76 -4.52 -9.78
C GLY A 37 18.50 -5.27 -9.32
N PRO A 38 18.43 -6.61 -9.49
CA PRO A 38 17.26 -7.37 -9.08
C PRO A 38 17.17 -7.36 -7.55
N ALA A 39 16.49 -6.34 -7.01
CA ALA A 39 16.04 -6.32 -5.64
C ALA A 39 14.96 -7.39 -5.50
N ALA A 40 15.35 -8.57 -5.05
CA ALA A 40 14.47 -9.49 -4.34
C ALA A 40 14.08 -8.83 -3.01
N GLY A 41 13.25 -7.78 -3.06
CA GLY A 41 12.84 -6.96 -1.93
C GLY A 41 11.37 -6.64 -2.05
N GLY A 42 10.52 -7.51 -1.49
CA GLY A 42 9.10 -7.22 -1.32
C GLY A 42 8.92 -5.98 -0.45
N VAL A 43 7.96 -5.13 -0.79
CA VAL A 43 7.50 -4.06 0.10
C VAL A 43 6.96 -4.74 1.35
N ASP A 44 7.69 -4.63 2.46
CA ASP A 44 7.22 -5.17 3.74
C ASP A 44 6.23 -4.19 4.35
N LEU A 45 4.97 -4.61 4.46
CA LEU A 45 3.93 -3.83 5.11
C LEU A 45 4.16 -3.85 6.62
N SER A 46 3.96 -2.71 7.28
CA SER A 46 3.94 -2.66 8.74
C SER A 46 2.79 -3.50 9.30
N GLU A 47 2.92 -3.94 10.55
CA GLU A 47 1.85 -4.69 11.24
C GLU A 47 0.55 -3.88 11.36
N GLY A 48 0.64 -2.55 11.41
CA GLY A 48 -0.52 -1.66 11.37
C GLY A 48 -1.26 -1.74 10.03
N GLU A 49 -0.52 -1.60 8.92
CA GLU A 49 -1.09 -1.68 7.57
C GLU A 49 -1.68 -3.07 7.28
N LYS A 50 -1.00 -4.15 7.70
CA LYS A 50 -1.52 -5.52 7.57
C LYS A 50 -2.86 -5.67 8.28
N LYS A 51 -2.98 -5.11 9.49
CA LYS A 51 -4.22 -5.15 10.26
C LYS A 51 -5.34 -4.35 9.60
N GLU A 52 -5.04 -3.18 9.04
CA GLU A 52 -6.02 -2.36 8.34
C GLU A 52 -6.53 -3.04 7.06
N ILE A 53 -5.64 -3.64 6.27
CA ILE A 53 -6.02 -4.41 5.08
C ILE A 53 -6.90 -5.60 5.45
N LEU A 54 -6.57 -6.32 6.54
CA LEU A 54 -7.40 -7.42 7.02
C LEU A 54 -8.79 -6.93 7.47
N ALA A 55 -8.87 -5.84 8.22
CA ALA A 55 -10.15 -5.25 8.64
C ALA A 55 -11.02 -4.82 7.44
N LEU A 56 -10.42 -4.16 6.46
CA LEU A 56 -11.09 -3.80 5.21
C LEU A 56 -11.57 -5.05 4.45
N SER A 57 -10.75 -6.10 4.40
CA SER A 57 -11.10 -7.36 3.73
C SER A 57 -12.27 -8.07 4.43
N GLU A 58 -12.37 -7.99 5.76
CA GLU A 58 -13.53 -8.51 6.51
C GLU A 58 -14.81 -7.76 6.14
N GLU A 59 -14.78 -6.43 6.08
CA GLU A 59 -15.94 -5.61 5.70
C GLU A 59 -16.39 -5.89 4.26
N ILE A 60 -15.44 -5.94 3.32
CA ILE A 60 -15.70 -6.29 1.92
C ILE A 60 -16.34 -7.69 1.82
N GLY A 61 -15.79 -8.67 2.54
CA GLY A 61 -16.31 -10.04 2.57
C GLY A 61 -17.77 -10.11 3.07
N GLN A 62 -18.11 -9.35 4.12
CA GLN A 62 -19.49 -9.26 4.62
C GLN A 62 -20.44 -8.68 3.57
N SER A 63 -20.05 -7.58 2.93
CA SER A 63 -20.84 -6.93 1.86
C SER A 63 -21.05 -7.85 0.65
N MET A 64 -19.98 -8.52 0.20
CA MET A 64 -20.04 -9.49 -0.90
C MET A 64 -20.92 -10.69 -0.54
N GLY A 65 -20.83 -11.22 0.68
CA GLY A 65 -21.68 -12.32 1.16
C GLY A 65 -23.17 -11.94 1.16
N SER A 66 -23.50 -10.73 1.61
CA SER A 66 -24.87 -10.20 1.55
C SER A 66 -25.37 -10.10 0.10
N THR A 67 -24.55 -9.52 -0.79
CA THR A 67 -24.89 -9.36 -2.22
C THR A 67 -25.12 -10.71 -2.91
N LEU A 68 -24.21 -11.67 -2.70
CA LEU A 68 -24.37 -13.03 -3.22
C LEU A 68 -25.65 -13.70 -2.69
N SER A 69 -25.97 -13.46 -1.42
CA SER A 69 -27.18 -14.01 -0.83
C SER A 69 -28.44 -13.47 -1.50
N THR A 70 -28.46 -12.17 -1.81
CA THR A 70 -29.56 -11.53 -2.55
C THR A 70 -29.67 -12.03 -3.99
N ILE A 71 -28.56 -12.22 -4.69
CA ILE A 71 -28.59 -12.65 -6.11
C ILE A 71 -28.99 -14.12 -6.24
N THR A 72 -28.66 -14.96 -5.26
CA THR A 72 -28.82 -16.42 -5.35
C THR A 72 -29.97 -16.98 -4.53
N ASP A 73 -30.65 -16.16 -3.73
CA ASP A 73 -31.66 -16.55 -2.74
C ASP A 73 -31.16 -17.64 -1.76
N LYS A 74 -29.85 -17.64 -1.46
CA LYS A 74 -29.22 -18.59 -0.53
C LYS A 74 -28.34 -17.85 0.45
N THR A 75 -28.28 -18.30 1.70
CA THR A 75 -27.35 -17.72 2.68
C THR A 75 -25.90 -17.98 2.26
N ALA A 76 -25.12 -16.92 2.06
CA ALA A 76 -23.69 -16.94 1.79
C ALA A 76 -22.94 -16.09 2.83
N GLN A 77 -21.81 -16.60 3.31
CA GLN A 77 -20.92 -15.89 4.24
C GLN A 77 -19.48 -16.05 3.75
N ILE A 78 -18.73 -14.95 3.73
CA ILE A 78 -17.31 -14.91 3.41
C ILE A 78 -16.59 -14.42 4.66
N THR A 79 -15.70 -15.25 5.23
CA THR A 79 -15.05 -14.99 6.51
C THR A 79 -13.59 -15.42 6.49
N ASN A 80 -12.87 -15.07 7.56
CA ASN A 80 -11.51 -15.49 7.84
C ASN A 80 -10.50 -15.09 6.75
N PRO A 81 -10.40 -13.78 6.40
CA PRO A 81 -9.40 -13.34 5.44
C PRO A 81 -7.99 -13.65 5.97
N LYS A 82 -7.08 -13.91 5.03
CA LYS A 82 -5.66 -14.10 5.29
C LYS A 82 -4.89 -13.18 4.37
N LEU A 83 -3.82 -12.59 4.89
CA LEU A 83 -2.93 -11.72 4.14
C LEU A 83 -1.56 -12.38 4.02
N GLU A 84 -1.09 -12.51 2.78
CA GLU A 84 0.25 -13.00 2.45
C GLU A 84 0.83 -12.08 1.37
N ILE A 85 2.05 -11.60 1.59
CA ILE A 85 2.79 -10.81 0.60
C ILE A 85 3.63 -11.80 -0.22
N ILE A 86 3.29 -11.97 -1.49
CA ILE A 86 3.95 -12.91 -2.39
C ILE A 86 4.20 -12.25 -3.74
N ASP A 87 5.30 -12.63 -4.40
CA ASP A 87 5.55 -12.21 -5.77
C ASP A 87 4.66 -12.98 -6.78
N LYS A 88 4.65 -12.49 -8.02
CA LYS A 88 3.84 -13.07 -9.11
C LYS A 88 4.19 -14.54 -9.40
N ALA A 89 5.47 -14.89 -9.37
CA ALA A 89 5.92 -16.26 -9.68
C ALA A 89 5.50 -17.22 -8.56
N GLY A 90 5.68 -16.80 -7.30
CA GLY A 90 5.20 -17.48 -6.11
C GLY A 90 3.70 -17.70 -6.16
N PHE A 91 2.90 -16.67 -6.42
CA PHE A 91 1.44 -16.79 -6.52
C PHE A 91 1.03 -17.78 -7.62
N THR A 92 1.61 -17.65 -8.81
CA THR A 92 1.30 -18.52 -9.95
C THR A 92 1.63 -19.99 -9.65
N SER A 93 2.70 -20.24 -8.90
CA SER A 93 3.10 -21.60 -8.50
C SER A 93 2.11 -22.29 -7.54
N GLN A 94 1.29 -21.52 -6.81
CA GLN A 94 0.27 -22.07 -5.91
C GLN A 94 -1.01 -22.53 -6.65
N ILE A 95 -1.23 -22.05 -7.87
CA ILE A 95 -2.42 -22.40 -8.65
C ILE A 95 -2.17 -23.72 -9.37
N SER A 96 -3.03 -24.71 -9.11
CA SER A 96 -2.96 -26.02 -9.76
C SER A 96 -4.33 -26.47 -10.24
N GLY A 97 -4.35 -27.30 -11.29
CA GLY A 97 -5.59 -27.83 -11.87
C GLY A 97 -6.27 -26.87 -12.85
N LYS A 98 -7.57 -27.09 -13.09
CA LYS A 98 -8.40 -26.23 -13.94
C LYS A 98 -9.05 -25.16 -13.07
N THR A 99 -8.70 -23.91 -13.31
CA THR A 99 -9.15 -22.75 -12.51
C THR A 99 -9.92 -21.76 -13.37
N VAL A 100 -10.85 -21.04 -12.74
CA VAL A 100 -11.50 -19.86 -13.34
C VAL A 100 -10.89 -18.64 -12.65
N GLN A 101 -10.36 -17.72 -13.46
CA GLN A 101 -9.86 -16.43 -13.00
C GLN A 101 -10.86 -15.35 -13.41
N ILE A 102 -11.21 -14.50 -12.46
CA ILE A 102 -11.97 -13.27 -12.68
C ILE A 102 -11.01 -12.13 -12.32
N SER A 103 -10.95 -11.10 -13.15
CA SER A 103 -10.16 -9.91 -12.87
C SER A 103 -10.88 -8.67 -13.39
N ALA A 104 -10.82 -7.59 -12.63
CA ALA A 104 -11.38 -6.30 -12.99
C ALA A 104 -10.39 -5.19 -12.61
N ASP A 105 -10.16 -4.27 -13.55
CA ASP A 105 -9.29 -3.13 -13.31
C ASP A 105 -9.95 -2.13 -12.34
N TYR A 106 -9.15 -1.55 -11.45
CA TYR A 106 -9.58 -0.37 -10.70
C TYR A 106 -9.64 0.83 -11.65
N THR A 107 -10.75 1.57 -11.61
CA THR A 107 -10.95 2.73 -12.47
C THR A 107 -10.54 4.04 -11.79
N GLU A 108 -10.54 4.09 -10.46
CA GLU A 108 -10.21 5.28 -9.66
C GLU A 108 -9.54 4.90 -8.33
N GLY A 109 -8.83 5.86 -7.72
CA GLY A 109 -8.22 5.74 -6.39
C GLY A 109 -6.87 5.02 -6.36
N ILE A 110 -6.80 3.81 -6.93
CA ILE A 110 -5.58 3.00 -7.00
C ILE A 110 -5.36 2.45 -8.41
N ILE A 111 -4.09 2.22 -8.76
CA ILE A 111 -3.71 1.59 -10.03
C ILE A 111 -3.50 0.10 -9.80
N GLY A 112 -4.18 -0.74 -10.58
CA GLY A 112 -4.08 -2.18 -10.50
C GLY A 112 -5.39 -2.87 -10.86
N ALA A 113 -5.50 -4.15 -10.51
CA ALA A 113 -6.71 -4.95 -10.70
C ALA A 113 -7.05 -5.73 -9.42
N HIS A 114 -8.32 -6.09 -9.29
CA HIS A 114 -8.86 -7.03 -8.30
C HIS A 114 -9.47 -8.26 -8.96
#